data_AF-A0A1I2TSQ2-F1
#
_entry.id   AF-A0A1I2TSQ2-F1
#
_cell.length_a   1.000
_cell.length_b   1.000
_cell.length_c   1.000
_cell.angle_alpha   90.00
_cell.angle_beta   90.00
_cell.angle_gamma   90.00
#
_symmetry.space_group_name_H-M   'P 1'
#
loop_
_entity.id
_entity.type
_entity.pdbx_description
1 polymer ?
#
loop_
_entity_poly.entity_id
_entity_poly.type
_entity_poly.pdbx_seq_one_letter_code
_entity_poly.pdbx_strand_id
1 'polypeptide(L)'
;MKKLHNAISKLVYDFFVESNDYNGIPLRQVSTELGIGYVESIDIIKQLVNDELVMIQSSTNPHIYNFISSKDKQIAILESAKTITETIENEGILEIHYEHTDYPICLYPTCNVLKKNRDVSSMGVYTKRLALCEPQLKVVYFDLNVLERYSNDPRYELQYNSYSGYISYECDKDGNSDLPKRNQIYLKSFGLGYDSNGNRIICVFLTDLGKLSETQQAYWYSFEITDTNCKMTEEYYKNMVIGCWANSYSIYRAFICELNALNELSVAAFGTSLFLSTFEEGSLSFSFLPTSKNYYDFTLKLDKMISDNLNRNFFKSFAMEMYTYKEKDGVVEKKNKGTLLLLEEWLKQNYKTDDNKGLDDIFQSFRKVRKERQVPAHKTIDNVFSKEYAKKQDTLMREVYDAMSCLRHIFQQHPRTKDVNIPKWLDEGGIKMF
;
A
#
# COMPACT_ATOMS: atom_id res chain seq x y z
N MET A 1 -28.26 26.90 -33.61
CA MET A 1 -28.43 26.09 -32.39
C MET A 1 -28.21 24.60 -32.63
N LYS A 2 -29.11 23.83 -33.27
CA LYS A 2 -28.95 22.36 -33.46
C LYS A 2 -27.64 21.92 -34.15
N LYS A 3 -27.18 22.67 -35.17
CA LYS A 3 -25.88 22.42 -35.84
C LYS A 3 -24.69 22.56 -34.88
N LEU A 4 -24.76 23.51 -33.96
CA LEU A 4 -23.70 23.82 -32.99
C LEU A 4 -23.66 22.80 -31.85
N HIS A 5 -24.83 22.35 -31.39
CA HIS A 5 -24.96 21.25 -30.42
C HIS A 5 -24.29 19.97 -30.94
N ASN A 6 -24.55 19.63 -32.21
CA ASN A 6 -23.94 18.48 -32.86
C ASN A 6 -22.42 18.66 -33.02
N ALA A 7 -21.96 19.86 -33.37
CA ALA A 7 -20.53 20.14 -33.52
C ALA A 7 -19.77 19.98 -32.20
N ILE A 8 -20.27 20.57 -31.10
CA ILE A 8 -19.66 20.42 -29.77
C ILE A 8 -19.69 18.96 -29.31
N SER A 9 -20.85 18.29 -29.43
CA SER A 9 -20.98 16.88 -29.00
C SER A 9 -20.02 15.96 -29.77
N LYS A 10 -19.86 16.20 -31.08
CA LYS A 10 -18.91 15.47 -31.92
C LYS A 10 -17.47 15.75 -31.51
N LEU A 11 -17.10 17.02 -31.32
CA LEU A 11 -15.74 17.40 -30.92
C LEU A 11 -15.35 16.76 -29.57
N VAL A 12 -16.25 16.82 -28.58
CA VAL A 12 -16.05 16.20 -27.27
C VAL A 12 -15.90 14.69 -27.38
N TYR A 13 -16.73 14.04 -28.21
CA TYR A 13 -16.65 12.60 -28.44
C TYR A 13 -15.35 12.20 -29.13
N ASP A 14 -15.01 12.85 -30.24
CA ASP A 14 -13.84 12.54 -31.05
C ASP A 14 -12.56 12.74 -30.22
N PHE A 15 -12.43 13.87 -29.50
CA PHE A 15 -11.30 14.13 -28.61
C PHE A 15 -11.12 13.04 -27.54
N PHE A 16 -12.21 12.61 -26.89
CA PHE A 16 -12.15 11.58 -25.87
C PHE A 16 -11.77 10.20 -26.43
N VAL A 17 -12.29 9.85 -27.62
CA VAL A 17 -12.01 8.56 -28.27
C VAL A 17 -10.58 8.48 -28.79
N GLU A 18 -10.04 9.60 -29.30
CA GLU A 18 -8.67 9.73 -29.78
C GLU A 18 -7.64 9.89 -28.65
N SER A 19 -8.10 10.19 -27.42
CA SER A 19 -7.22 10.31 -26.27
C SER A 19 -6.68 8.95 -25.81
N ASN A 20 -5.35 8.85 -25.72
CA ASN A 20 -4.66 7.66 -25.19
C ASN A 20 -4.97 7.41 -23.70
N ASP A 21 -5.25 8.47 -22.93
CA ASP A 21 -5.50 8.40 -21.49
C ASP A 21 -6.95 8.70 -21.11
N TYR A 22 -7.87 8.76 -22.09
CA TYR A 22 -9.29 9.08 -21.88
C TYR A 22 -9.52 10.48 -21.28
N ASN A 23 -8.72 11.46 -21.71
CA ASN A 23 -8.77 12.83 -21.21
C ASN A 23 -9.99 13.58 -21.74
N GLY A 24 -10.49 14.52 -20.94
CA GLY A 24 -11.51 15.48 -21.36
C GLY A 24 -10.90 16.65 -22.13
N ILE A 25 -11.71 17.26 -23.00
CA ILE A 25 -11.33 18.44 -23.76
C ILE A 25 -11.61 19.72 -22.94
N PRO A 26 -10.66 20.67 -22.82
CA PRO A 26 -10.91 21.95 -22.18
C PRO A 26 -12.10 22.69 -22.80
N LEU A 27 -12.96 23.27 -21.95
CA LEU A 27 -14.11 24.05 -22.40
C LEU A 27 -13.69 25.21 -23.31
N ARG A 28 -12.57 25.84 -23.00
CA ARG A 28 -12.05 26.98 -23.77
C ARG A 28 -11.49 26.55 -25.12
N GLN A 29 -10.85 25.39 -25.20
CA GLN A 29 -10.45 24.79 -26.47
C GLN A 29 -11.66 24.58 -27.38
N VAL A 30 -12.78 24.07 -26.85
CA VAL A 30 -14.04 23.94 -27.63
C VAL A 30 -14.55 25.29 -28.13
N SER A 31 -14.46 26.33 -27.30
CA SER A 31 -14.88 27.69 -27.67
C SER A 31 -14.03 28.23 -28.83
N THR A 32 -12.72 28.09 -28.73
CA THR A 32 -11.75 28.56 -29.73
C THR A 32 -11.87 27.80 -31.05
N GLU A 33 -11.88 26.45 -31.02
CA GLU A 33 -11.92 25.63 -32.24
C GLU A 33 -13.20 25.81 -33.06
N LEU A 34 -14.32 26.14 -32.39
CA LEU A 34 -15.60 26.36 -33.04
C LEU A 34 -15.92 27.84 -33.29
N GLY A 35 -15.04 28.75 -32.88
CA GLY A 35 -15.23 30.20 -33.02
C GLY A 35 -16.46 30.73 -32.27
N ILE A 36 -16.76 30.18 -31.09
CA ILE A 36 -17.91 30.55 -30.24
C ILE A 36 -17.40 31.36 -29.05
N GLY A 37 -18.11 32.43 -28.67
CA GLY A 37 -17.77 33.17 -27.46
C GLY A 37 -17.85 32.29 -26.21
N TYR A 38 -16.94 32.47 -25.25
CA TYR A 38 -16.84 31.62 -24.05
C TYR A 38 -18.14 31.54 -23.23
N VAL A 39 -18.83 32.67 -23.02
CA VAL A 39 -20.12 32.67 -22.31
C VAL A 39 -21.22 31.98 -23.12
N GLU A 40 -21.21 32.15 -24.45
CA GLU A 40 -22.17 31.50 -25.35
C GLU A 40 -21.93 29.98 -25.40
N SER A 41 -20.68 29.52 -25.42
CA SER A 41 -20.34 28.10 -25.39
C SER A 41 -20.82 27.45 -24.10
N ILE A 42 -20.68 28.13 -22.96
CA ILE A 42 -21.22 27.69 -21.66
C ILE A 42 -22.74 27.48 -21.74
N ASP A 43 -23.49 28.42 -22.29
CA ASP A 43 -24.96 28.31 -22.39
C ASP A 43 -25.39 27.11 -23.26
N ILE A 44 -24.63 26.81 -24.32
CA ILE A 44 -24.87 25.63 -25.15
C ILE A 44 -24.51 24.34 -24.40
N ILE A 45 -23.36 24.31 -23.73
CA ILE A 45 -22.89 23.15 -22.96
C ILE A 45 -23.88 22.80 -21.84
N LYS A 46 -24.46 23.81 -21.18
CA LYS A 46 -25.54 23.58 -20.19
C LYS A 46 -26.71 22.81 -20.79
N GLN A 47 -27.11 23.12 -22.02
CA GLN A 47 -28.17 22.36 -22.69
C GLN A 47 -27.70 20.93 -23.02
N LEU A 48 -26.46 20.74 -23.47
CA LEU A 48 -25.91 19.41 -23.71
C LEU A 48 -25.81 18.55 -22.44
N VAL A 49 -25.55 19.17 -21.29
CA VAL A 49 -25.59 18.55 -19.96
C VAL A 49 -27.02 18.17 -19.57
N ASN A 50 -28.00 19.04 -19.85
CA ASN A 50 -29.42 18.73 -19.64
C ASN A 50 -29.89 17.55 -20.49
N ASP A 51 -29.46 17.51 -21.75
CA ASP A 51 -29.74 16.48 -22.74
C ASP A 51 -28.94 15.18 -22.52
N GLU A 52 -28.04 15.13 -21.53
CA GLU A 52 -27.19 13.98 -21.19
C GLU A 52 -26.28 13.52 -22.34
N LEU A 53 -25.86 14.47 -23.18
CA LEU A 53 -24.92 14.23 -24.27
C LEU A 53 -23.48 14.49 -23.83
N VAL A 54 -23.29 15.51 -22.99
CA VAL A 54 -22.00 15.91 -22.45
C VAL A 54 -22.08 15.97 -20.93
N MET A 55 -20.97 15.72 -20.25
CA MET A 55 -20.77 16.00 -18.83
C MET A 55 -19.49 16.79 -18.63
N ILE A 56 -19.36 17.42 -17.46
CA ILE A 56 -18.17 18.23 -17.13
C ILE A 56 -17.43 17.69 -15.92
N GLN A 57 -16.12 17.94 -15.90
CA GLN A 57 -15.25 17.80 -14.73
C GLN A 57 -14.61 19.15 -14.45
N SER A 58 -14.61 19.55 -13.18
CA SER A 58 -13.89 20.73 -12.69
C SER A 58 -13.09 20.34 -11.44
N SER A 59 -11.78 20.55 -11.51
CA SER A 59 -10.80 20.20 -10.48
C SER A 59 -9.47 20.88 -10.81
N THR A 60 -8.49 20.76 -9.93
CA THR A 60 -7.11 21.21 -10.18
C THR A 60 -6.45 20.49 -11.36
N ASN A 61 -6.93 19.29 -11.71
CA ASN A 61 -6.65 18.63 -12.98
C ASN A 61 -7.97 18.07 -13.56
N PRO A 62 -8.66 18.81 -14.43
CA PRO A 62 -9.96 18.42 -14.97
C PRO A 62 -9.86 17.44 -16.14
N HIS A 63 -8.65 17.20 -16.67
CA HIS A 63 -8.42 16.20 -17.72
C HIS A 63 -8.55 14.76 -17.21
N ILE A 64 -8.53 14.57 -15.89
CA ILE A 64 -8.78 13.28 -15.25
C ILE A 64 -10.20 13.27 -14.68
N TYR A 65 -11.04 12.40 -15.20
CA TYR A 65 -12.40 12.24 -14.74
C TYR A 65 -12.43 11.50 -13.40
N ASN A 66 -12.77 12.22 -12.32
CA ASN A 66 -12.65 11.72 -10.95
C ASN A 66 -13.99 11.22 -10.38
N PHE A 67 -15.06 12.00 -10.54
CA PHE A 67 -16.36 11.67 -9.94
C PHE A 67 -17.54 12.11 -10.80
N ILE A 68 -18.63 11.36 -10.68
CA ILE A 68 -19.90 11.70 -11.33
C ILE A 68 -20.58 12.81 -10.50
N SER A 69 -20.62 14.02 -11.05
CA SER A 69 -21.36 15.14 -10.47
C SER A 69 -22.83 15.09 -10.87
N SER A 70 -23.74 15.46 -9.97
CA SER A 70 -25.15 15.64 -10.33
C SER A 70 -25.32 16.73 -11.39
N LYS A 71 -26.37 16.62 -12.21
CA LYS A 71 -26.71 17.58 -13.25
C LYS A 71 -26.74 19.01 -12.70
N ASP A 72 -27.41 19.23 -11.57
CA ASP A 72 -27.52 20.55 -10.95
C ASP A 72 -26.16 21.15 -10.55
N LYS A 73 -25.25 20.32 -10.02
CA LYS A 73 -23.89 20.78 -9.67
C LYS A 73 -23.10 21.17 -10.91
N GLN A 74 -23.20 20.38 -11.98
CA GLN A 74 -22.54 20.69 -13.25
C GLN A 74 -23.04 22.02 -13.83
N ILE A 75 -24.36 22.25 -13.81
CA ILE A 75 -24.96 23.51 -14.26
C ILE A 75 -24.52 24.70 -13.41
N ALA A 76 -24.44 24.54 -12.08
CA ALA A 76 -23.98 25.60 -11.19
C ALA A 76 -22.50 25.96 -11.39
N ILE A 77 -21.64 24.97 -11.66
CA ILE A 77 -20.23 25.18 -12.01
C ILE A 77 -20.13 25.96 -13.33
N LEU A 78 -20.89 25.55 -14.34
CA LEU A 78 -20.93 26.24 -15.64
C LEU A 78 -21.39 27.70 -15.52
N GLU A 79 -22.42 27.98 -14.71
CA GLU A 79 -22.84 29.37 -14.47
C GLU A 79 -21.75 30.21 -13.80
N SER A 80 -21.09 29.65 -12.77
CA SER A 80 -19.98 30.32 -12.10
C SER A 80 -18.80 30.55 -13.05
N ALA A 81 -18.58 29.65 -14.01
CA ALA A 81 -17.48 29.74 -14.96
C ALA A 81 -17.58 30.95 -15.90
N LYS A 82 -18.77 31.52 -16.12
CA LYS A 82 -18.96 32.69 -17.00
C LYS A 82 -18.13 33.92 -16.60
N THR A 83 -17.70 33.99 -15.34
CA THR A 83 -16.87 35.08 -14.84
C THR A 83 -15.37 34.82 -14.96
N ILE A 84 -14.94 33.63 -15.43
CA ILE A 84 -13.54 33.28 -15.59
C ILE A 84 -12.94 34.08 -16.75
N THR A 85 -11.90 34.85 -16.45
CA THR A 85 -11.16 35.65 -17.42
C THR A 85 -9.90 34.92 -17.87
N GLU A 86 -9.28 35.43 -18.94
CA GLU A 86 -7.99 34.93 -19.42
C GLU A 86 -7.04 36.08 -19.70
N THR A 87 -5.76 35.78 -19.56
CA THR A 87 -4.67 36.61 -20.05
C THR A 87 -3.88 35.83 -21.07
N ILE A 88 -3.54 36.49 -22.17
CA ILE A 88 -2.72 35.93 -23.24
C ILE A 88 -1.36 36.61 -23.15
N GLU A 89 -0.31 35.81 -22.98
CA GLU A 89 1.07 36.28 -23.01
C GLU A 89 1.78 35.69 -24.23
N ASN A 90 2.61 36.50 -24.89
CA ASN A 90 3.38 36.09 -26.05
C ASN A 90 4.84 35.96 -25.64
N GLU A 91 5.37 34.74 -25.67
CA GLU A 91 6.78 34.43 -25.43
C GLU A 91 7.43 33.95 -26.73
N GLY A 92 7.92 34.91 -27.53
CA GLY A 92 8.55 34.64 -28.81
C GLY A 92 7.55 34.08 -29.84
N ILE A 93 7.64 32.78 -30.13
CA ILE A 93 6.72 32.08 -31.05
C ILE A 93 5.60 31.34 -30.31
N LEU A 94 5.58 31.37 -28.99
CA LEU A 94 4.57 30.71 -28.16
C LEU A 94 3.54 31.72 -27.68
N GLU A 95 2.27 31.39 -27.86
CA GLU A 95 1.15 32.09 -27.26
C GLU A 95 0.67 31.27 -26.05
N ILE A 96 0.76 31.84 -24.86
CA ILE A 96 0.41 31.19 -23.59
C ILE A 96 -0.89 31.79 -23.09
N HIS A 97 -1.86 30.92 -22.85
CA HIS A 97 -3.20 31.27 -22.38
C HIS A 97 -3.33 30.92 -20.90
N TYR A 98 -3.60 31.92 -20.06
CA TYR A 98 -3.77 31.77 -18.63
C TYR A 98 -5.23 31.98 -18.25
N GLU A 99 -5.93 30.91 -17.87
CA GLU A 99 -7.26 31.01 -17.26
C GLU A 99 -7.13 31.35 -15.76
N HIS A 100 -7.81 32.39 -15.31
CA HIS A 100 -7.76 32.85 -13.91
C HIS A 100 -8.69 32.02 -13.02
N THR A 101 -8.36 30.74 -12.83
CA THR A 101 -9.11 29.79 -12.00
C THR A 101 -8.21 28.66 -11.49
N ASP A 102 -8.41 28.24 -10.25
CA ASP A 102 -7.80 27.01 -9.71
C ASP A 102 -8.54 25.74 -10.16
N TYR A 103 -9.72 25.89 -10.77
CA TYR A 103 -10.62 24.81 -11.13
C TYR A 103 -11.09 24.90 -12.59
N PRO A 104 -10.18 24.72 -13.57
CA PRO A 104 -10.54 24.69 -14.98
C PRO A 104 -11.56 23.59 -15.30
N ILE A 105 -12.21 23.68 -16.46
CA ILE A 105 -13.31 22.79 -16.85
C ILE A 105 -12.95 22.00 -18.11
N CYS A 106 -13.11 20.67 -18.04
CA CYS A 106 -13.08 19.79 -19.20
C CYS A 106 -14.43 19.15 -19.45
N LEU A 107 -14.70 18.87 -20.72
CA LEU A 107 -15.91 18.23 -21.22
C LEU A 107 -15.62 16.78 -21.57
N TYR A 108 -16.59 15.92 -21.28
CA TYR A 108 -16.57 14.49 -21.59
C TYR A 108 -17.89 14.07 -22.24
N PRO A 109 -17.88 13.08 -23.14
CA PRO A 109 -19.12 12.42 -23.56
C PRO A 109 -19.70 11.64 -22.38
N THR A 110 -21.03 11.55 -22.28
CA THR A 110 -21.64 10.71 -21.23
C THR A 110 -21.44 9.23 -21.52
N CYS A 111 -21.48 8.39 -20.47
CA CYS A 111 -21.41 6.93 -20.64
C CYS A 111 -22.49 6.40 -21.60
N ASN A 112 -23.68 7.04 -21.63
CA ASN A 112 -24.78 6.65 -22.52
C ASN A 112 -24.44 6.89 -23.99
N VAL A 113 -23.78 8.02 -24.30
CA VAL A 113 -23.30 8.31 -25.66
C VAL A 113 -22.26 7.28 -26.08
N LEU A 114 -21.29 6.97 -25.21
CA LEU A 114 -20.23 6.03 -25.53
C LEU A 114 -20.75 4.60 -25.73
N LYS A 115 -21.64 4.11 -24.86
CA LYS A 115 -22.25 2.77 -24.99
C LYS A 115 -22.99 2.55 -26.30
N LYS A 116 -23.53 3.63 -26.90
CA LYS A 116 -24.29 3.56 -28.16
C LYS A 116 -23.40 3.66 -29.40
N ASN A 117 -22.28 4.38 -29.31
CA ASN A 117 -21.54 4.82 -30.49
C ASN A 117 -20.10 4.28 -30.56
N ARG A 118 -19.54 3.78 -29.46
CA ARG A 118 -18.17 3.26 -29.41
C ARG A 118 -18.16 1.74 -29.41
N ASP A 119 -17.46 1.16 -30.37
CA ASP A 119 -17.13 -0.27 -30.33
C ASP A 119 -15.98 -0.51 -29.34
N VAL A 120 -16.19 -1.48 -28.45
CA VAL A 120 -15.27 -1.84 -27.35
C VAL A 120 -15.12 -3.36 -27.24
N SER A 121 -15.56 -4.13 -28.24
CA SER A 121 -15.57 -5.60 -28.15
C SER A 121 -14.17 -6.22 -28.10
N SER A 122 -13.18 -5.54 -28.65
CA SER A 122 -11.77 -5.97 -28.67
C SER A 122 -10.95 -5.52 -27.47
N MET A 123 -11.53 -4.75 -26.55
CA MET A 123 -10.78 -4.15 -25.44
C MET A 123 -10.77 -5.05 -24.19
N GLY A 124 -9.67 -4.99 -23.43
CA GLY A 124 -9.57 -5.59 -22.11
C GLY A 124 -10.62 -5.05 -21.13
N VAL A 125 -10.91 -5.81 -20.07
CA VAL A 125 -12.03 -5.55 -19.15
C VAL A 125 -12.02 -4.13 -18.56
N TYR A 126 -10.86 -3.65 -18.10
CA TYR A 126 -10.73 -2.33 -17.48
C TYR A 126 -10.51 -1.23 -18.52
N THR A 127 -9.80 -1.51 -19.61
CA THR A 127 -9.71 -0.60 -20.76
C THR A 127 -11.10 -0.27 -21.30
N LYS A 128 -11.97 -1.28 -21.42
CA LYS A 128 -13.37 -1.12 -21.84
C LYS A 128 -14.16 -0.22 -20.89
N ARG A 129 -13.95 -0.34 -19.58
CA ARG A 129 -14.61 0.50 -18.56
C ARG A 129 -14.21 1.97 -18.73
N LEU A 130 -12.92 2.26 -18.89
CA LEU A 130 -12.41 3.60 -19.19
C LEU A 130 -12.92 4.12 -20.54
N ALA A 131 -12.94 3.27 -21.57
CA ALA A 131 -13.44 3.62 -22.90
C ALA A 131 -14.92 4.00 -22.92
N LEU A 132 -15.69 3.56 -21.92
CA LEU A 132 -17.09 3.92 -21.68
C LEU A 132 -17.25 5.06 -20.65
N CYS A 133 -16.16 5.78 -20.37
CA CYS A 133 -16.06 6.92 -19.46
C CYS A 133 -16.52 6.63 -18.03
N GLU A 134 -16.19 5.45 -17.53
CA GLU A 134 -16.17 5.24 -16.08
C GLU A 134 -15.04 6.10 -15.45
N PRO A 135 -15.23 6.69 -14.26
CA PRO A 135 -14.22 7.57 -13.67
C PRO A 135 -12.84 6.92 -13.57
N GLN A 136 -11.82 7.62 -14.07
CA GLN A 136 -10.43 7.14 -14.14
C GLN A 136 -9.85 6.84 -12.75
N LEU A 137 -10.23 7.63 -11.74
CA LEU A 137 -9.83 7.44 -10.34
C LEU A 137 -10.82 6.60 -9.55
N LYS A 138 -11.76 5.91 -10.21
CA LYS A 138 -12.60 4.92 -9.53
C LYS A 138 -11.73 3.81 -9.00
N VAL A 139 -11.98 3.43 -7.76
CA VAL A 139 -11.28 2.36 -7.07
C VAL A 139 -11.96 1.04 -7.39
N VAL A 140 -11.16 0.07 -7.78
CA VAL A 140 -11.58 -1.32 -7.97
C VAL A 140 -10.95 -2.15 -6.86
N TYR A 141 -11.72 -3.07 -6.30
CA TYR A 141 -11.34 -3.88 -5.15
C TYR A 141 -11.12 -5.33 -5.55
N PHE A 142 -10.13 -5.96 -4.91
CA PHE A 142 -9.67 -7.30 -5.26
C PHE A 142 -9.42 -8.13 -4.01
N ASP A 143 -9.68 -9.43 -4.13
CA ASP A 143 -9.22 -10.39 -3.13
C ASP A 143 -7.69 -10.32 -3.02
N LEU A 144 -7.18 -10.38 -1.79
CA LEU A 144 -5.75 -10.23 -1.49
C LEU A 144 -4.86 -11.23 -2.24
N ASN A 145 -5.42 -12.39 -2.59
CA ASN A 145 -4.74 -13.45 -3.34
C ASN A 145 -4.35 -13.04 -4.76
N VAL A 146 -4.89 -11.93 -5.30
CA VAL A 146 -4.45 -11.39 -6.59
C VAL A 146 -2.93 -11.15 -6.62
N LEU A 147 -2.32 -10.89 -5.46
CA LEU A 147 -0.88 -10.65 -5.35
C LEU A 147 -0.02 -11.92 -5.31
N GLU A 148 -0.60 -13.10 -5.07
CA GLU A 148 0.14 -14.34 -4.78
C GLU A 148 1.10 -14.71 -5.92
N ARG A 149 0.65 -14.62 -7.17
CA ARG A 149 1.51 -14.96 -8.32
C ARG A 149 2.75 -14.09 -8.38
N TYR A 150 2.63 -12.82 -8.00
CA TYR A 150 3.72 -11.86 -8.08
C TYR A 150 4.66 -12.02 -6.88
N SER A 151 4.16 -12.46 -5.72
CA SER A 151 5.02 -12.75 -4.57
C SER A 151 5.82 -14.05 -4.71
N ASN A 152 5.33 -15.01 -5.50
CA ASN A 152 5.89 -16.36 -5.60
C ASN A 152 6.74 -16.61 -6.86
N ASP A 153 6.69 -15.72 -7.85
CA ASP A 153 7.46 -15.85 -9.09
C ASP A 153 8.53 -14.74 -9.14
N PRO A 154 9.83 -15.09 -9.00
CA PRO A 154 10.93 -14.13 -8.86
C PRO A 154 11.21 -13.31 -10.12
N ARG A 155 10.49 -13.56 -11.22
CA ARG A 155 10.53 -12.69 -12.41
C ARG A 155 9.67 -11.43 -12.23
N TYR A 156 8.85 -11.39 -11.18
CA TYR A 156 8.13 -10.19 -10.76
C TYR A 156 8.81 -9.57 -9.56
N GLU A 157 8.69 -8.25 -9.48
CA GLU A 157 9.07 -7.47 -8.32
C GLU A 157 7.77 -6.97 -7.67
N LEU A 158 7.51 -7.43 -6.45
CA LEU A 158 6.40 -6.98 -5.63
C LEU A 158 6.96 -6.24 -4.42
N GLN A 159 6.82 -4.92 -4.42
CA GLN A 159 7.12 -4.12 -3.23
C GLN A 159 5.83 -3.83 -2.48
N TYR A 160 5.84 -4.03 -1.17
CA TYR A 160 4.72 -3.70 -0.30
C TYR A 160 5.21 -3.03 0.99
N ASN A 161 4.75 -1.80 1.20
CA ASN A 161 5.13 -0.94 2.32
C ASN A 161 3.90 -0.59 3.13
N SER A 162 3.56 -1.44 4.11
CA SER A 162 2.50 -1.23 5.11
C SER A 162 1.06 -1.22 4.59
N TYR A 163 0.71 -0.34 3.65
CA TYR A 163 -0.65 -0.17 3.12
C TYR A 163 -0.65 0.21 1.64
N SER A 164 0.52 0.36 1.01
CA SER A 164 0.66 0.60 -0.42
C SER A 164 1.79 -0.25 -0.99
N GLY A 165 1.74 -0.50 -2.28
CA GLY A 165 2.80 -1.22 -2.98
C GLY A 165 2.79 -0.94 -4.47
N TYR A 166 3.75 -1.52 -5.17
CA TYR A 166 3.79 -1.53 -6.64
C TYR A 166 4.13 -2.94 -7.15
N ILE A 167 3.85 -3.16 -8.42
CA ILE A 167 4.23 -4.40 -9.12
C ILE A 167 4.97 -4.04 -10.40
N SER A 168 6.16 -4.58 -10.54
CA SER A 168 6.99 -4.52 -11.76
C SER A 168 7.41 -5.93 -12.15
N TYR A 169 8.17 -6.03 -13.23
CA TYR A 169 8.85 -7.24 -13.63
C TYR A 169 10.35 -7.01 -13.74
N GLU A 170 11.10 -8.07 -13.54
CA GLU A 170 12.55 -8.06 -13.61
C GLU A 170 13.03 -8.03 -15.06
N CYS A 171 14.11 -7.28 -15.27
CA CYS A 171 14.87 -7.21 -16.51
C CYS A 171 16.33 -7.55 -16.25
N ASP A 172 16.99 -8.15 -17.22
CA ASP A 172 18.44 -8.30 -17.21
C ASP A 172 19.15 -6.94 -17.40
N LYS A 173 20.48 -6.96 -17.37
CA LYS A 173 21.32 -5.75 -17.51
C LYS A 173 21.14 -5.04 -18.84
N ASP A 174 20.65 -5.73 -19.86
CA ASP A 174 20.41 -5.21 -21.20
C ASP A 174 18.94 -4.78 -21.39
N GLY A 175 18.12 -4.88 -20.34
CA GLY A 175 16.71 -4.48 -20.34
C GLY A 175 15.75 -5.53 -20.89
N ASN A 176 16.19 -6.77 -21.08
CA ASN A 176 15.34 -7.86 -21.56
C ASN A 176 14.68 -8.60 -20.40
N SER A 177 13.46 -9.09 -20.60
CA SER A 177 12.73 -9.88 -19.59
C SER A 177 12.40 -11.27 -20.11
N ASP A 178 12.54 -12.27 -19.23
CA ASP A 178 12.12 -13.67 -19.47
C ASP A 178 10.60 -13.83 -19.51
N LEU A 179 9.84 -12.79 -19.12
CA LEU A 179 8.39 -12.81 -19.20
C LEU A 179 7.91 -12.48 -20.61
N PRO A 180 6.99 -13.28 -21.18
CA PRO A 180 6.27 -12.90 -22.39
C PRO A 180 5.62 -11.52 -22.23
N LYS A 181 5.62 -10.67 -23.26
CA LYS A 181 5.04 -9.31 -23.21
C LYS A 181 3.64 -9.24 -22.58
N ARG A 182 2.77 -10.20 -22.90
CA ARG A 182 1.41 -10.29 -22.31
C ARG A 182 1.39 -10.49 -20.79
N ASN A 183 2.47 -11.02 -20.21
CA ASN A 183 2.62 -11.30 -18.79
C ASN A 183 3.46 -10.23 -18.07
N GLN A 184 4.07 -9.29 -18.80
CA GLN A 184 4.72 -8.13 -18.21
C GLN A 184 3.66 -7.22 -17.58
N ILE A 185 3.97 -6.63 -16.43
CA ILE A 185 3.07 -5.78 -15.66
C ILE A 185 3.83 -4.60 -15.09
N TYR A 186 3.26 -3.41 -15.23
CA TYR A 186 3.69 -2.26 -14.47
C TYR A 186 2.46 -1.65 -13.80
N LEU A 187 2.30 -1.96 -12.52
CA LEU A 187 1.26 -1.38 -11.69
C LEU A 187 1.92 -0.40 -10.73
N LYS A 188 1.84 0.89 -11.08
CA LYS A 188 2.51 1.99 -10.37
C LYS A 188 2.15 2.02 -8.89
N SER A 189 0.90 1.73 -8.57
CA SER A 189 0.45 1.64 -7.19
C SER A 189 -0.74 0.70 -7.05
N PHE A 190 -0.74 -0.04 -5.95
CA PHE A 190 -1.93 -0.62 -5.35
C PHE A 190 -1.96 -0.26 -3.87
N GLY A 191 -3.15 -0.27 -3.28
CA GLY A 191 -3.37 0.00 -1.87
C GLY A 191 -3.99 -1.16 -1.15
N LEU A 192 -3.96 -1.07 0.17
CA LEU A 192 -4.74 -1.91 1.06
C LEU A 192 -6.15 -1.32 1.24
N GLY A 193 -7.13 -2.20 1.37
CA GLY A 193 -8.47 -1.86 1.85
C GLY A 193 -9.03 -2.95 2.75
N TYR A 194 -10.30 -2.75 3.14
CA TYR A 194 -11.07 -3.70 3.93
C TYR A 194 -12.45 -3.92 3.32
N ASP A 195 -12.92 -5.17 3.33
CA ASP A 195 -14.30 -5.52 3.01
C ASP A 195 -15.26 -5.21 4.18
N SER A 196 -16.55 -5.45 3.97
CA SER A 196 -17.59 -5.27 5.00
C SER A 196 -17.38 -6.09 6.28
N ASN A 197 -16.59 -7.16 6.22
CA ASN A 197 -16.27 -8.03 7.35
C ASN A 197 -14.92 -7.69 8.01
N GLY A 198 -14.23 -6.63 7.54
CA GLY A 198 -12.91 -6.25 8.00
C GLY A 198 -11.78 -7.16 7.50
N ASN A 199 -11.99 -7.95 6.45
CA ASN A 199 -10.90 -8.69 5.81
C ASN A 199 -10.09 -7.76 4.92
N ARG A 200 -8.77 -7.94 4.91
CA ARG A 200 -7.85 -7.25 4.00
C ARG A 200 -8.16 -7.57 2.54
N ILE A 201 -8.19 -6.53 1.72
CA ILE A 201 -8.38 -6.58 0.26
C ILE A 201 -7.40 -5.64 -0.41
N ILE A 202 -7.22 -5.76 -1.72
CA ILE A 202 -6.40 -4.84 -2.51
C ILE A 202 -7.29 -3.84 -3.23
N CYS A 203 -6.85 -2.60 -3.33
CA CYS A 203 -7.53 -1.55 -4.08
C CYS A 203 -6.60 -0.95 -5.13
N VAL A 204 -7.12 -0.70 -6.33
CA VAL A 204 -6.35 -0.15 -7.45
C VAL A 204 -7.22 0.84 -8.22
N PHE A 205 -6.64 1.93 -8.71
CA PHE A 205 -7.36 2.86 -9.57
C PHE A 205 -7.60 2.26 -10.95
N LEU A 206 -8.79 2.53 -11.50
CA LEU A 206 -9.22 2.01 -12.79
C LEU A 206 -8.25 2.39 -13.92
N THR A 207 -7.68 3.60 -13.88
CA THR A 207 -6.67 4.06 -14.85
C THR A 207 -5.42 3.17 -14.87
N ASP A 208 -4.94 2.73 -13.70
CA ASP A 208 -3.75 1.88 -13.62
C ASP A 208 -4.06 0.46 -14.13
N LEU A 209 -5.25 -0.06 -13.83
CA LEU A 209 -5.72 -1.35 -14.37
C LEU A 209 -5.90 -1.32 -15.89
N GLY A 210 -6.39 -0.21 -16.44
CA GLY A 210 -6.61 -0.04 -17.87
C GLY A 210 -5.33 0.00 -18.71
N LYS A 211 -4.18 0.27 -18.07
CA LYS A 211 -2.84 0.25 -18.69
C LYS A 211 -2.22 -1.14 -18.75
N LEU A 212 -2.79 -2.11 -18.06
CA LEU A 212 -2.32 -3.48 -18.06
C LEU A 212 -2.63 -4.16 -19.40
N SER A 213 -1.86 -5.20 -19.76
CA SER A 213 -2.20 -6.06 -20.91
C SER A 213 -3.56 -6.72 -20.70
N GLU A 214 -4.27 -7.10 -21.78
CA GLU A 214 -5.55 -7.82 -21.66
C GLU A 214 -5.46 -9.09 -20.81
N THR A 215 -4.33 -9.81 -20.90
CA THR A 215 -4.07 -11.00 -20.07
C THR A 215 -3.96 -10.65 -18.60
N GLN A 216 -3.27 -9.56 -18.25
CA GLN A 216 -3.19 -9.10 -16.87
C GLN A 216 -4.54 -8.56 -16.39
N GLN A 217 -5.27 -7.81 -17.21
CA GLN A 217 -6.62 -7.36 -16.86
C GLN A 217 -7.56 -8.53 -16.57
N ALA A 218 -7.54 -9.58 -17.40
CA ALA A 218 -8.34 -10.78 -17.18
C ALA A 218 -7.95 -11.50 -15.88
N TYR A 219 -6.66 -11.57 -15.57
CA TYR A 219 -6.19 -12.12 -14.29
C TYR A 219 -6.70 -11.30 -13.10
N TRP A 220 -6.53 -9.97 -13.11
CA TRP A 220 -7.03 -9.11 -12.03
C TRP A 220 -8.56 -9.23 -11.89
N TYR A 221 -9.29 -9.27 -13.01
CA TYR A 221 -10.74 -9.44 -13.04
C TYR A 221 -11.22 -10.73 -12.37
N SER A 222 -10.46 -11.84 -12.43
CA SER A 222 -10.86 -13.07 -11.74
C SER A 222 -10.82 -12.97 -10.21
N PHE A 223 -10.23 -11.90 -9.66
CA PHE A 223 -10.21 -11.61 -8.22
C PHE A 223 -11.02 -10.36 -7.85
N GLU A 224 -11.72 -9.72 -8.80
CA GLU A 224 -12.50 -8.50 -8.51
C GLU A 224 -13.62 -8.81 -7.51
N ILE A 225 -13.70 -7.98 -6.45
CA ILE A 225 -14.72 -8.06 -5.42
C ILE A 225 -15.89 -7.15 -5.80
N THR A 226 -17.09 -7.69 -5.69
CA THR A 226 -18.34 -6.99 -6.02
C THR A 226 -19.04 -6.36 -4.80
N ASP A 227 -18.51 -6.54 -3.59
CA ASP A 227 -19.00 -5.89 -2.38
C ASP A 227 -18.90 -4.37 -2.52
N THR A 228 -20.03 -3.68 -2.36
CA THR A 228 -20.14 -2.23 -2.48
C THR A 228 -19.68 -1.47 -1.24
N ASN A 229 -19.43 -2.17 -0.13
CA ASN A 229 -19.04 -1.57 1.16
C ASN A 229 -17.54 -1.64 1.43
N CYS A 230 -16.74 -2.05 0.44
CA CYS A 230 -15.29 -2.01 0.52
C CYS A 230 -14.76 -0.57 0.70
N LYS A 231 -13.71 -0.42 1.48
CA LYS A 231 -13.04 0.87 1.71
C LYS A 231 -11.54 0.71 1.61
N MET A 232 -10.87 1.65 0.94
CA MET A 232 -9.42 1.75 1.02
C MET A 232 -8.99 2.28 2.39
N THR A 233 -7.74 2.04 2.78
CA THR A 233 -7.17 2.67 3.97
C THR A 233 -7.13 4.19 3.84
N GLU A 234 -7.29 4.89 4.97
CA GLU A 234 -7.21 6.35 5.02
C GLU A 234 -5.84 6.86 4.56
N GLU A 235 -4.79 6.11 4.90
CA GLU A 235 -3.40 6.42 4.55
C GLU A 235 -3.17 6.33 3.05
N TYR A 236 -3.70 5.29 2.39
CA TYR A 236 -3.60 5.17 0.94
C TYR A 236 -4.36 6.29 0.26
N TYR A 237 -5.56 6.62 0.74
CA TYR A 237 -6.35 7.74 0.26
C TYR A 237 -5.61 9.08 0.39
N LYS A 238 -5.06 9.39 1.57
CA LYS A 238 -4.32 10.63 1.83
C LYS A 238 -3.11 10.77 0.91
N ASN A 239 -2.32 9.70 0.76
CA ASN A 239 -1.13 9.73 -0.08
C ASN A 239 -1.49 9.89 -1.56
N MET A 240 -2.44 9.07 -2.06
CA MET A 240 -2.68 8.97 -3.51
C MET A 240 -3.67 9.99 -4.06
N VAL A 241 -4.63 10.45 -3.25
CA VAL A 241 -5.69 11.36 -3.71
C VAL A 241 -5.49 12.77 -3.18
N ILE A 242 -5.12 12.91 -1.91
CA ILE A 242 -4.92 14.24 -1.29
C ILE A 242 -3.49 14.76 -1.51
N GLY A 243 -2.50 13.89 -1.67
CA GLY A 243 -1.09 14.26 -1.76
C GLY A 243 -0.48 14.64 -0.40
N CYS A 244 -1.01 14.07 0.68
CA CYS A 244 -0.53 14.30 2.05
C CYS A 244 0.14 13.05 2.61
N TRP A 245 1.26 13.23 3.33
CA TRP A 245 1.92 12.15 4.06
C TRP A 245 1.05 11.64 5.21
N ALA A 246 0.96 10.32 5.35
CA ALA A 246 0.33 9.69 6.51
C ALA A 246 1.34 9.44 7.64
N ASN A 247 0.98 9.85 8.86
CA ASN A 247 1.76 9.61 10.09
C ASN A 247 1.37 8.29 10.78
N SER A 248 1.04 7.27 9.99
CA SER A 248 0.71 5.92 10.48
C SER A 248 1.71 4.91 9.95
N TYR A 249 2.17 4.03 10.83
CA TYR A 249 3.29 3.11 10.57
C TYR A 249 2.83 1.68 10.81
N SER A 250 3.27 0.73 9.98
CA SER A 250 2.93 -0.67 10.24
C SER A 250 3.63 -1.17 11.49
N ILE A 251 2.96 -2.08 12.19
CA ILE A 251 3.56 -2.81 13.30
C ILE A 251 4.81 -3.61 12.88
N TYR A 252 4.85 -4.06 11.62
CA TYR A 252 6.02 -4.73 11.05
C TYR A 252 7.22 -3.80 10.98
N ARG A 253 7.03 -2.59 10.44
CA ARG A 253 8.06 -1.55 10.44
C ARG A 253 8.47 -1.18 11.86
N ALA A 254 7.51 -1.00 12.76
CA ALA A 254 7.77 -0.68 14.17
C ALA A 254 8.64 -1.77 14.82
N PHE A 255 8.32 -3.05 14.64
CA PHE A 255 9.13 -4.16 15.12
C PHE A 255 10.58 -4.15 14.62
N ILE A 256 10.79 -3.90 13.31
CA ILE A 256 12.15 -3.79 12.74
C ILE A 256 12.91 -2.62 13.38
N CYS A 257 12.24 -1.48 13.55
CA CYS A 257 12.84 -0.31 14.19
C CYS A 257 13.15 -0.55 15.66
N GLU A 258 12.29 -1.23 16.43
CA GLU A 258 12.56 -1.63 17.81
C GLU A 258 13.78 -2.56 17.92
N LEU A 259 13.91 -3.53 17.00
CA LEU A 259 15.08 -4.42 16.94
C LEU A 259 16.37 -3.65 16.67
N ASN A 260 16.36 -2.78 15.67
CA ASN A 260 17.54 -1.98 15.32
C ASN A 260 17.90 -1.00 16.44
N ALA A 261 16.90 -0.34 17.05
CA ALA A 261 17.06 0.51 18.22
C ALA A 261 17.70 -0.23 19.40
N LEU A 262 17.25 -1.46 19.69
CA LEU A 262 17.85 -2.30 20.73
C LEU A 262 19.33 -2.56 20.50
N ASN A 263 19.75 -2.76 19.26
CA ASN A 263 21.17 -2.88 18.93
C ASN A 263 21.93 -1.59 19.23
N GLU A 264 21.43 -0.43 18.78
CA GLU A 264 22.07 0.86 19.05
C GLU A 264 22.18 1.13 20.56
N LEU A 265 21.10 0.90 21.30
CA LEU A 265 21.06 1.05 22.76
C LEU A 265 22.02 0.10 23.46
N SER A 266 22.05 -1.17 23.06
CA SER A 266 22.94 -2.18 23.67
C SER A 266 24.42 -1.87 23.42
N VAL A 267 24.78 -1.37 22.24
CA VAL A 267 26.15 -0.93 21.94
C VAL A 267 26.51 0.30 22.76
N ALA A 268 25.64 1.29 22.86
CA ALA A 268 25.89 2.49 23.65
C ALA A 268 26.02 2.19 25.17
N ALA A 269 25.19 1.29 25.69
CA ALA A 269 25.20 0.92 27.10
C ALA A 269 26.40 0.02 27.46
N PHE A 270 26.67 -0.99 26.64
CA PHE A 270 27.46 -2.15 27.01
C PHE A 270 28.62 -2.46 26.04
N GLY A 271 28.74 -1.74 24.93
CA GLY A 271 29.80 -1.95 23.92
C GLY A 271 29.64 -3.22 23.10
N THR A 272 28.49 -3.90 23.14
CA THR A 272 28.21 -5.12 22.37
C THR A 272 26.75 -5.13 21.96
N SER A 273 26.48 -5.51 20.70
CA SER A 273 25.11 -5.60 20.19
C SER A 273 24.35 -6.77 20.83
N LEU A 274 23.07 -6.55 21.16
CA LEU A 274 22.17 -7.58 21.68
C LEU A 274 21.83 -8.62 20.61
N PHE A 275 21.63 -8.19 19.37
CA PHE A 275 21.38 -9.02 18.20
C PHE A 275 22.59 -9.04 17.25
N LEU A 276 22.71 -10.11 16.46
CA LEU A 276 23.81 -10.35 15.51
C LEU A 276 23.66 -9.50 14.24
N SER A 277 22.43 -9.20 13.83
CA SER A 277 22.12 -8.47 12.59
C SER A 277 20.96 -7.50 12.78
N THR A 278 20.99 -6.42 12.01
CA THR A 278 19.88 -5.47 11.81
C THR A 278 19.15 -5.80 10.51
N PHE A 279 17.98 -5.19 10.31
CA PHE A 279 17.15 -5.43 9.12
C PHE A 279 16.62 -4.14 8.51
N GLU A 280 16.39 -4.17 7.21
CA GLU A 280 15.77 -3.08 6.46
C GLU A 280 14.23 -3.16 6.53
N GLU A 281 13.56 -2.04 6.27
CA GLU A 281 12.10 -2.01 6.10
C GLU A 281 11.67 -2.97 4.98
N GLY A 282 10.53 -3.63 5.15
CA GLY A 282 10.07 -4.67 4.20
C GLY A 282 10.70 -6.06 4.42
N SER A 283 11.70 -6.18 5.30
CA SER A 283 12.27 -7.49 5.66
C SER A 283 11.26 -8.42 6.34
N LEU A 284 10.14 -7.91 6.84
CA LEU A 284 9.04 -8.69 7.41
C LEU A 284 7.70 -8.05 7.03
N SER A 285 6.73 -8.86 6.64
CA SER A 285 5.38 -8.44 6.27
C SER A 285 4.37 -9.54 6.58
N PHE A 286 3.07 -9.23 6.49
CA PHE A 286 2.02 -10.25 6.56
C PHE A 286 2.00 -11.11 5.29
N SER A 287 1.35 -12.26 5.39
CA SER A 287 1.18 -13.18 4.28
C SER A 287 -0.07 -12.83 3.46
N PHE A 288 0.07 -12.62 2.14
CA PHE A 288 -1.06 -12.28 1.26
C PHE A 288 -2.10 -13.39 1.18
N LEU A 289 -1.67 -14.65 1.17
CA LEU A 289 -2.54 -15.82 1.17
C LEU A 289 -2.52 -16.48 2.57
N PRO A 290 -3.64 -16.52 3.31
CA PRO A 290 -3.69 -17.06 4.67
C PRO A 290 -3.74 -18.60 4.65
N THR A 291 -2.60 -19.22 4.40
CA THR A 291 -2.42 -20.68 4.48
C THR A 291 -1.57 -21.09 5.67
N SER A 292 -1.69 -22.36 6.08
CA SER A 292 -0.83 -22.95 7.10
C SER A 292 0.65 -22.81 6.73
N LYS A 293 1.03 -23.08 5.47
CA LYS A 293 2.40 -22.92 4.99
C LYS A 293 2.91 -21.48 5.20
N ASN A 294 2.17 -20.49 4.68
CA ASN A 294 2.61 -19.09 4.75
C ASN A 294 2.68 -18.58 6.19
N TYR A 295 1.76 -19.00 7.07
CA TYR A 295 1.83 -18.71 8.49
C TYR A 295 3.10 -19.27 9.12
N TYR A 296 3.43 -20.54 8.86
CA TYR A 296 4.62 -21.15 9.44
C TYR A 296 5.92 -20.56 8.87
N ASP A 297 5.97 -20.24 7.59
CA ASP A 297 7.09 -19.51 6.99
C ASP A 297 7.30 -18.15 7.65
N PHE A 298 6.20 -17.42 7.95
CA PHE A 298 6.24 -16.21 8.75
C PHE A 298 6.80 -16.45 10.17
N THR A 299 6.30 -17.45 10.90
CA THR A 299 6.80 -17.74 12.27
C THR A 299 8.26 -18.15 12.28
N LEU A 300 8.72 -18.86 11.25
CA LEU A 300 10.12 -19.22 11.07
C LEU A 300 10.99 -17.98 10.85
N LYS A 301 10.53 -17.05 10.00
CA LYS A 301 11.23 -15.78 9.77
C LYS A 301 11.30 -14.95 11.04
N LEU A 302 10.18 -14.84 11.77
CA LEU A 302 10.10 -14.11 13.02
C LEU A 302 11.02 -14.68 14.11
N ASP A 303 11.03 -16.01 14.30
CA ASP A 303 11.93 -16.68 15.26
C ASP A 303 13.42 -16.48 14.89
N LYS A 304 13.73 -16.47 13.59
CA LYS A 304 15.10 -16.18 13.11
C LYS A 304 15.53 -14.76 13.45
N MET A 305 14.65 -13.78 13.30
CA MET A 305 14.95 -12.36 13.59
C MET A 305 15.09 -12.08 15.09
N ILE A 306 14.48 -12.92 15.94
CA ILE A 306 14.51 -12.78 17.40
C ILE A 306 15.49 -13.77 18.01
N SER A 307 15.08 -15.03 18.17
CA SER A 307 15.76 -16.04 18.98
C SER A 307 17.12 -16.44 18.40
N ASP A 308 17.17 -16.72 17.10
CA ASP A 308 18.40 -17.15 16.43
C ASP A 308 19.34 -15.95 16.17
N ASN A 309 18.81 -14.73 16.16
CA ASN A 309 19.58 -13.49 16.00
C ASN A 309 20.18 -12.99 17.32
N LEU A 310 19.83 -13.53 18.50
CA LEU A 310 20.42 -13.10 19.76
C LEU A 310 21.93 -13.38 19.80
N ASN A 311 22.71 -12.34 20.11
CA ASN A 311 24.17 -12.41 20.14
C ASN A 311 24.66 -13.10 21.41
N ARG A 312 25.08 -14.36 21.31
CA ARG A 312 25.63 -15.10 22.46
C ARG A 312 26.84 -14.42 23.11
N ASN A 313 27.62 -13.65 22.35
CA ASN A 313 28.79 -12.94 22.90
C ASN A 313 28.40 -11.77 23.79
N PHE A 314 27.21 -11.19 23.62
CA PHE A 314 26.65 -10.21 24.56
C PHE A 314 26.63 -10.76 25.97
N PHE A 315 26.13 -11.98 26.20
CA PHE A 315 26.07 -12.56 27.54
C PHE A 315 27.44 -12.96 28.10
N LYS A 316 28.38 -13.31 27.22
CA LYS A 316 29.76 -13.63 27.63
C LYS A 316 30.48 -12.42 28.20
N SER A 317 30.23 -11.21 27.70
CA SER A 317 30.87 -9.99 28.22
C SER A 317 30.49 -9.69 29.67
N PHE A 318 29.38 -10.27 30.16
CA PHE A 318 28.92 -10.20 31.54
C PHE A 318 29.24 -11.45 32.38
N ALA A 319 30.07 -12.37 31.86
CA ALA A 319 30.45 -13.62 32.54
C ALA A 319 29.24 -14.48 32.99
N MET A 320 28.14 -14.47 32.23
CA MET A 320 26.97 -15.31 32.49
C MET A 320 27.32 -16.79 32.45
N GLU A 321 26.68 -17.61 33.31
CA GLU A 321 26.81 -19.07 33.25
C GLU A 321 26.18 -19.60 31.95
N MET A 322 27.02 -20.09 31.04
CA MET A 322 26.63 -20.45 29.67
C MET A 322 26.06 -21.87 29.55
N TYR A 323 26.15 -22.67 30.62
CA TYR A 323 25.80 -24.09 30.62
C TYR A 323 24.82 -24.44 31.73
N THR A 324 24.10 -25.54 31.52
CA THR A 324 23.35 -26.23 32.55
C THR A 324 23.97 -27.61 32.72
N TYR A 325 23.98 -28.08 33.95
CA TYR A 325 24.47 -29.40 34.31
C TYR A 325 23.25 -30.23 34.69
N LYS A 326 23.02 -31.33 33.97
CA LYS A 326 21.98 -32.30 34.31
C LYS A 326 22.64 -33.64 34.61
N GLU A 327 22.37 -34.18 35.78
CA GLU A 327 22.77 -35.53 36.11
C GLU A 327 21.77 -36.51 35.51
N LYS A 328 22.27 -37.44 34.71
CA LYS A 328 21.49 -38.55 34.17
C LYS A 328 22.34 -39.81 34.25
N ASP A 329 21.84 -40.82 34.95
CA ASP A 329 22.51 -42.12 35.11
C ASP A 329 23.94 -42.03 35.69
N GLY A 330 24.17 -41.12 36.66
CA GLY A 330 25.48 -40.93 37.30
C GLY A 330 26.52 -40.17 36.48
N VAL A 331 26.13 -39.66 35.29
CA VAL A 331 26.96 -38.81 34.43
C VAL A 331 26.41 -37.40 34.43
N VAL A 332 27.28 -36.41 34.69
CA VAL A 332 26.93 -34.99 34.58
C VAL A 332 27.04 -34.56 33.12
N GLU A 333 25.90 -34.39 32.46
CA GLU A 333 25.83 -33.88 31.09
C GLU A 333 25.88 -32.34 31.09
N LYS A 334 26.88 -31.79 30.40
CA LYS A 334 27.03 -30.35 30.18
C LYS A 334 26.24 -29.92 28.92
N LYS A 335 25.18 -29.15 29.10
CA LYS A 335 24.33 -28.66 28.00
C LYS A 335 24.37 -27.13 27.88
N ASN A 336 24.60 -26.63 26.67
CA ASN A 336 24.55 -25.19 26.38
C ASN A 336 23.16 -24.61 26.73
N LYS A 337 23.13 -23.49 27.46
CA LYS A 337 21.90 -22.68 27.59
C LYS A 337 21.53 -22.06 26.24
N GLY A 338 20.23 -22.03 25.95
CA GLY A 338 19.70 -21.28 24.81
C GLY A 338 19.87 -19.77 25.01
N THR A 339 20.04 -19.02 23.92
CA THR A 339 20.21 -17.55 23.95
C THR A 339 19.03 -16.83 24.60
N LEU A 340 17.80 -17.32 24.37
CA LEU A 340 16.60 -16.75 25.00
C LEU A 340 16.61 -16.90 26.53
N LEU A 341 17.06 -18.05 27.04
CA LEU A 341 17.21 -18.27 28.48
C LEU A 341 18.30 -17.38 29.08
N LEU A 342 19.42 -17.21 28.35
CA LEU A 342 20.48 -16.29 28.77
C LEU A 342 20.00 -14.85 28.85
N LEU A 343 19.18 -14.40 27.88
CA LEU A 343 18.56 -13.08 27.94
C LEU A 343 17.65 -12.93 29.14
N GLU A 344 16.81 -13.92 29.43
CA GLU A 344 15.91 -13.90 30.58
C GLU A 344 16.66 -13.83 31.92
N GLU A 345 17.65 -14.70 32.12
CA GLU A 345 18.47 -14.68 33.33
C GLU A 345 19.23 -13.34 33.46
N TRP A 346 19.82 -12.85 32.37
CA TRP A 346 20.56 -11.60 32.37
C TRP A 346 19.65 -10.41 32.70
N LEU A 347 18.45 -10.34 32.11
CA LEU A 347 17.52 -9.24 32.33
C LEU A 347 17.00 -9.24 33.78
N LYS A 348 16.64 -10.42 34.33
CA LYS A 348 16.21 -10.57 35.73
C LYS A 348 17.31 -10.22 36.74
N GLN A 349 18.58 -10.40 36.38
CA GLN A 349 19.72 -10.02 37.24
C GLN A 349 20.02 -8.52 37.20
N ASN A 350 19.84 -7.88 36.04
CA ASN A 350 20.31 -6.50 35.81
C ASN A 350 19.19 -5.45 35.83
N TYR A 351 17.92 -5.84 35.70
CA TYR A 351 16.78 -4.94 35.76
C TYR A 351 15.95 -5.20 37.02
N LYS A 352 15.89 -4.21 37.93
CA LYS A 352 15.09 -4.30 39.15
C LYS A 352 13.71 -3.70 38.91
N THR A 353 12.68 -4.50 39.19
CA THR A 353 11.26 -4.12 39.12
C THR A 353 10.52 -4.68 40.33
N ASP A 354 9.46 -4.00 40.76
CA ASP A 354 8.64 -4.43 41.92
C ASP A 354 7.86 -5.71 41.63
N ASP A 355 7.53 -5.94 40.36
CA ASP A 355 6.88 -7.14 39.83
C ASP A 355 7.58 -7.61 38.55
N ASN A 356 7.88 -8.91 38.48
CA ASN A 356 8.51 -9.54 37.31
C ASN A 356 7.54 -9.84 36.17
N LYS A 357 6.23 -9.60 36.34
CA LYS A 357 5.20 -9.90 35.34
C LYS A 357 5.52 -9.33 33.96
N GLY A 358 5.94 -8.06 33.87
CA GLY A 358 6.31 -7.45 32.59
C GLY A 358 7.50 -8.14 31.91
N LEU A 359 8.48 -8.62 32.69
CA LEU A 359 9.59 -9.41 32.16
C LEU A 359 9.12 -10.79 31.68
N ASP A 360 8.26 -11.45 32.46
CA ASP A 360 7.72 -12.76 32.11
C ASP A 360 6.87 -12.69 30.83
N ASP A 361 6.10 -11.61 30.62
CA ASP A 361 5.30 -11.37 29.42
C ASP A 361 6.17 -11.25 28.14
N ILE A 362 7.33 -10.58 28.23
CA ILE A 362 8.32 -10.50 27.14
C ILE A 362 8.75 -11.92 26.71
N PHE A 363 9.21 -12.72 27.67
CA PHE A 363 9.76 -14.05 27.37
C PHE A 363 8.68 -15.05 27.00
N GLN A 364 7.46 -14.91 27.53
CA GLN A 364 6.31 -15.70 27.09
C GLN A 364 6.03 -15.47 25.60
N SER A 365 6.06 -14.22 25.14
CA SER A 365 5.85 -13.86 23.74
C SER A 365 6.91 -14.47 22.82
N PHE A 366 8.20 -14.37 23.17
CA PHE A 366 9.29 -15.00 22.41
C PHE A 366 9.21 -16.53 22.41
N ARG A 367 8.88 -17.15 23.55
CA ARG A 367 8.68 -18.61 23.64
C ARG A 367 7.49 -19.08 22.81
N LYS A 368 6.44 -18.27 22.68
CA LYS A 368 5.27 -18.55 21.84
C LYS A 368 5.67 -18.62 20.35
N VAL A 369 6.46 -17.66 19.87
CA VAL A 369 7.02 -17.69 18.50
C VAL A 369 7.80 -18.98 18.26
N ARG A 370 8.72 -19.32 19.18
CA ARG A 370 9.53 -20.55 19.12
C ARG A 370 8.67 -21.81 19.06
N LYS A 371 7.58 -21.85 19.84
CA LYS A 371 6.61 -22.96 19.88
C LYS A 371 5.87 -23.11 18.55
N GLU A 372 5.33 -22.02 18.01
CA GLU A 372 4.61 -22.05 16.71
C GLU A 372 5.55 -22.49 15.57
N ARG A 373 6.78 -21.98 15.55
CA ARG A 373 7.82 -22.35 14.58
C ARG A 373 8.19 -23.84 14.62
N GLN A 374 8.04 -24.51 15.77
CA GLN A 374 8.37 -25.93 15.93
C GLN A 374 7.27 -26.88 15.44
N VAL A 375 6.04 -26.41 15.25
CA VAL A 375 4.91 -27.27 14.87
C VAL A 375 5.18 -28.06 13.57
N PRO A 376 5.68 -27.45 12.47
CA PRO A 376 5.99 -28.17 11.23
C PRO A 376 7.13 -29.18 11.36
N ALA A 377 8.05 -28.99 12.32
CA ALA A 377 9.17 -29.90 12.55
C ALA A 377 8.75 -31.16 13.32
N HIS A 378 7.63 -31.13 14.02
CA HIS A 378 7.15 -32.23 14.85
C HIS A 378 5.98 -33.01 14.24
N LYS A 379 5.33 -32.47 13.20
CA LYS A 379 4.21 -33.12 12.49
C LYS A 379 4.23 -32.70 11.02
N THR A 380 3.91 -33.62 10.13
CA THR A 380 3.56 -33.27 8.75
C THR A 380 2.25 -32.47 8.77
N ILE A 381 2.26 -31.27 8.20
CA ILE A 381 1.10 -30.38 8.17
C ILE A 381 0.66 -30.21 6.71
N ASP A 382 -0.61 -30.49 6.44
CA ASP A 382 -1.19 -30.21 5.13
C ASP A 382 -1.28 -28.69 4.90
N ASN A 383 -1.04 -28.26 3.66
CA ASN A 383 -1.19 -26.86 3.30
C ASN A 383 -2.69 -26.52 3.17
N VAL A 384 -3.25 -25.82 4.16
CA VAL A 384 -4.68 -25.52 4.25
C VAL A 384 -4.89 -24.01 4.28
N PHE A 385 -5.83 -23.53 3.47
CA PHE A 385 -6.29 -22.15 3.49
C PHE A 385 -7.29 -21.91 4.63
N SER A 386 -7.08 -20.87 5.42
CA SER A 386 -8.03 -20.40 6.44
C SER A 386 -7.73 -18.96 6.85
N LYS A 387 -8.76 -18.10 6.83
CA LYS A 387 -8.67 -16.70 7.31
C LYS A 387 -8.20 -16.58 8.77
N GLU A 388 -8.34 -17.64 9.58
CA GLU A 388 -7.81 -17.69 10.94
C GLU A 388 -6.28 -17.57 11.01
N TYR A 389 -5.54 -17.96 9.96
CA TYR A 389 -4.09 -17.79 9.91
C TYR A 389 -3.68 -16.32 9.87
N ALA A 390 -4.46 -15.45 9.20
CA ALA A 390 -4.23 -14.01 9.24
C ALA A 390 -4.42 -13.44 10.66
N LYS A 391 -5.49 -13.84 11.35
CA LYS A 391 -5.75 -13.42 12.74
C LYS A 391 -4.65 -13.91 13.70
N LYS A 392 -4.18 -15.15 13.53
CA LYS A 392 -3.06 -15.70 14.31
C LYS A 392 -1.77 -14.94 14.07
N GLN A 393 -1.48 -14.57 12.82
CA GLN A 393 -0.32 -13.76 12.46
C GLN A 393 -0.40 -12.38 13.13
N ASP A 394 -1.53 -11.70 13.03
CA ASP A 394 -1.74 -10.39 13.65
C ASP A 394 -1.57 -10.44 15.16
N THR A 395 -2.16 -11.44 15.82
CA THR A 395 -2.07 -11.62 17.27
C THR A 395 -0.62 -11.85 17.71
N LEU A 396 0.08 -12.76 17.03
CA LEU A 396 1.47 -13.07 17.36
C LEU A 396 2.38 -11.86 17.12
N MET A 397 2.15 -11.10 16.04
CA MET A 397 2.94 -9.91 15.73
C MET A 397 2.73 -8.80 16.76
N ARG A 398 1.49 -8.60 17.27
CA ARG A 398 1.23 -7.65 18.36
C ARG A 398 1.99 -8.00 19.62
N GLU A 399 1.85 -9.22 20.10
CA GLU A 399 2.53 -9.69 21.31
C GLU A 399 4.06 -9.55 21.21
N VAL A 400 4.62 -9.86 20.05
CA VAL A 400 6.07 -9.74 19.81
C VAL A 400 6.52 -8.29 19.71
N TYR A 401 5.76 -7.43 19.04
CA TYR A 401 6.05 -6.00 18.99
C TYR A 401 6.01 -5.39 20.40
N ASP A 402 4.99 -5.68 21.20
CA ASP A 402 4.86 -5.19 22.57
C ASP A 402 6.05 -5.65 23.43
N ALA A 403 6.48 -6.92 23.28
CA ALA A 403 7.66 -7.46 23.96
C ALA A 403 8.95 -6.75 23.56
N MET A 404 9.14 -6.47 22.26
CA MET A 404 10.31 -5.74 21.75
C MET A 404 10.33 -4.28 22.21
N SER A 405 9.18 -3.61 22.20
CA SER A 405 9.06 -2.23 22.66
C SER A 405 9.33 -2.11 24.15
N CYS A 406 8.80 -3.03 24.95
CA CYS A 406 9.11 -3.11 26.38
C CYS A 406 10.61 -3.33 26.62
N LEU A 407 11.22 -4.25 25.88
CA LEU A 407 12.66 -4.49 25.97
C LEU A 407 13.48 -3.25 25.58
N ARG A 408 13.10 -2.52 24.53
CA ARG A 408 13.75 -1.26 24.13
C ARG A 408 13.64 -0.22 25.25
N HIS A 409 12.46 -0.03 25.83
CA HIS A 409 12.27 0.90 26.95
C HIS A 409 13.14 0.57 28.15
N ILE A 410 13.32 -0.72 28.48
CA ILE A 410 14.24 -1.14 29.55
C ILE A 410 15.68 -0.72 29.23
N PHE A 411 16.16 -0.98 28.01
CA PHE A 411 17.51 -0.61 27.60
C PHE A 411 17.71 0.91 27.56
N GLN A 412 16.69 1.67 27.17
CA GLN A 412 16.73 3.13 27.06
C GLN A 412 16.84 3.83 28.43
N GLN A 413 16.47 3.16 29.52
CA GLN A 413 16.65 3.70 30.88
C GLN A 413 18.13 3.75 31.32
N HIS A 414 19.04 3.11 30.58
CA HIS A 414 20.45 3.08 30.95
C HIS A 414 21.11 4.47 30.80
N PRO A 415 21.89 4.97 31.78
CA PRO A 415 22.43 6.34 31.73
C PRO A 415 23.31 6.67 30.51
N ARG A 416 23.92 5.65 29.89
CA ARG A 416 24.77 5.80 28.70
C ARG A 416 24.00 5.84 27.37
N THR A 417 22.68 5.63 27.38
CA THR A 417 21.88 5.62 26.15
C THR A 417 21.19 6.96 25.88
N LYS A 418 21.45 8.00 26.69
CA LYS A 418 20.78 9.31 26.59
C LYS A 418 20.94 9.98 25.23
N ASP A 419 22.09 9.76 24.58
CA ASP A 419 22.43 10.37 23.29
C ASP A 419 22.03 9.51 22.08
N VAL A 420 21.43 8.33 22.32
CA VAL A 420 20.94 7.46 21.23
C VAL A 420 19.64 8.04 20.68
N ASN A 421 19.64 8.37 19.39
CA ASN A 421 18.49 8.97 18.73
C ASN A 421 17.45 7.91 18.33
N ILE A 422 16.45 7.69 19.18
CA ILE A 422 15.32 6.82 18.86
C ILE A 422 14.27 7.59 18.06
N PRO A 423 13.76 7.05 16.95
CA PRO A 423 12.70 7.71 16.18
C PRO A 423 11.45 7.96 17.04
N LYS A 424 11.08 9.24 17.22
CA LYS A 424 9.94 9.65 18.07
C LYS A 424 8.62 8.97 17.71
N TRP A 425 8.43 8.62 16.44
CA TRP A 425 7.20 7.98 15.98
C TRP A 425 7.00 6.56 16.55
N LEU A 426 8.04 5.91 17.11
CA LEU A 426 7.86 4.65 17.84
C LEU A 426 7.02 4.82 19.11
N ASP A 427 7.10 6.00 19.75
CA ASP A 427 6.39 6.32 20.98
C ASP A 427 5.13 7.17 20.71
N GLU A 428 5.21 8.09 19.74
CA GLU A 428 4.16 9.10 19.47
C GLU A 428 3.34 8.80 18.20
N GLY A 429 3.79 7.88 17.35
CA GLY A 429 3.21 7.62 16.04
C GLY A 429 2.01 6.67 16.07
N GLY A 430 1.17 6.76 15.02
CA GLY A 430 0.04 5.85 14.86
C GLY A 430 0.48 4.47 14.37
N ILE A 431 0.91 3.59 15.27
CA ILE A 431 1.29 2.21 14.91
C ILE A 431 0.02 1.38 14.68
N LYS A 432 -0.10 0.82 13.48
CA LYS A 432 -1.29 0.07 13.03
C LYS A 432 -0.94 -1.34 12.58
N MET A 433 -1.87 -2.25 12.86
CA MET A 433 -1.96 -3.50 12.11
C MET A 433 -2.79 -3.22 10.86
N PHE A 434 -2.09 -2.95 9.77
CA PHE A 434 -2.69 -2.88 8.44
C PHE A 434 -3.09 -4.29 8.01
#